data_AF-A0A8J7P438-F1
#
_entry.id   AF-A0A8J7P438-F1
#
_cell.length_a   1.000
_cell.length_b   1.000
_cell.length_c   1.000
_cell.angle_alpha   90.00
_cell.angle_beta   90.00
_cell.angle_gamma   90.00
#
_symmetry.space_group_name_H-M   'P 1'
#
loop_
_entity.id
_entity.type
_entity.pdbx_description
1 polymer ?
#
loop_
_entity_poly.entity_id
_entity_poly.type
_entity_poly.pdbx_seq_one_letter_code
_entity_poly.pdbx_strand_id
1 'polypeptide(L)'
;MQRMTEAVELIEKASMMYVENGTPDTAAMSLDRAGKLIEPINLEKAVKLYQQAASVFENEERLRQAVELLGKASRLLVRARRLDEAAVSIQKEKNMYKEIENYPTCFKKTIAQVLVHLHRNDFVAADKCVRESYSIPGFSGSEDCIALEQLLQGYDQQDEDQVFSVCNSPLFKYMDNDYAKLALSLRVPGGGSKKKSPVTPQAGAGGSRVEEEEDEYSGGLC
;
A
#
# COMPACT_ATOMS: atom_id res chain seq x y z
N MET A 1 -17.62 -22.68 4.00
CA MET A 1 -16.25 -22.11 4.06
C MET A 1 -15.18 -23.17 4.34
N GLN A 2 -15.35 -24.07 5.33
CA GLN A 2 -14.38 -25.16 5.62
C GLN A 2 -13.97 -26.01 4.40
N ARG A 3 -14.93 -26.40 3.55
CA ARG A 3 -14.68 -27.19 2.33
C ARG A 3 -13.75 -26.53 1.30
N MET A 4 -13.63 -25.21 1.30
CA MET A 4 -12.73 -24.50 0.37
C MET A 4 -11.28 -24.58 0.83
N THR A 5 -11.02 -24.50 2.14
CA THR A 5 -9.67 -24.66 2.69
C THR A 5 -9.15 -26.08 2.44
N GLU A 6 -9.99 -27.10 2.66
CA GLU A 6 -9.65 -28.50 2.34
C GLU A 6 -9.36 -28.70 0.84
N ALA A 7 -10.16 -28.08 -0.04
CA ALA A 7 -9.92 -28.14 -1.48
C ALA A 7 -8.58 -27.51 -1.87
N VAL A 8 -8.19 -26.40 -1.24
CA VAL A 8 -6.89 -25.76 -1.46
C VAL A 8 -5.74 -26.67 -1.03
N GLU A 9 -5.84 -27.35 0.10
CA GLU A 9 -4.81 -28.30 0.55
C GLU A 9 -4.65 -29.48 -0.43
N LEU A 10 -5.76 -29.96 -1.01
CA LEU A 10 -5.72 -30.98 -2.05
C LEU A 10 -5.09 -30.46 -3.34
N ILE A 11 -5.37 -29.20 -3.72
CA ILE A 11 -4.76 -28.57 -4.90
C ILE A 11 -3.24 -28.39 -4.71
N GLU A 12 -2.78 -27.98 -3.52
CA GLU A 12 -1.34 -27.90 -3.22
C GLU A 12 -0.66 -29.27 -3.37
N LYS A 13 -1.27 -30.33 -2.84
CA LYS A 13 -0.77 -31.70 -3.02
C LYS A 13 -0.73 -32.12 -4.49
N ALA A 14 -1.79 -31.83 -5.24
CA ALA A 14 -1.82 -32.09 -6.68
C ALA A 14 -0.73 -31.31 -7.42
N SER A 15 -0.47 -30.05 -7.04
CA SER A 15 0.56 -29.22 -7.67
C SER A 15 1.96 -29.81 -7.51
N MET A 16 2.29 -30.37 -6.35
CA MET A 16 3.55 -31.07 -6.12
C MET A 16 3.67 -32.28 -7.06
N MET A 17 2.61 -33.09 -7.17
CA MET A 17 2.58 -34.24 -8.09
C MET A 17 2.72 -33.81 -9.56
N TYR A 18 2.12 -32.68 -9.96
CA TYR A 18 2.27 -32.16 -11.32
C TYR A 18 3.69 -31.73 -11.64
N VAL A 19 4.43 -31.15 -10.68
CA VAL A 19 5.85 -30.83 -10.84
C VAL A 19 6.68 -32.10 -10.96
N GLU A 20 6.48 -33.08 -10.07
CA GLU A 20 7.17 -34.38 -10.12
C GLU A 20 6.92 -35.14 -11.42
N ASN A 21 5.72 -35.00 -12.00
CA ASN A 21 5.33 -35.60 -13.27
C ASN A 21 5.83 -34.81 -14.51
N GLY A 22 6.62 -33.74 -14.32
CA GLY A 22 7.15 -32.94 -15.43
C GLY A 22 6.11 -32.05 -16.13
N THR A 23 5.04 -31.68 -15.41
CA THR A 23 3.96 -30.79 -15.90
C THR A 23 3.86 -29.50 -15.05
N PRO A 24 4.93 -28.70 -14.94
CA PRO A 24 4.99 -27.54 -14.04
C PRO A 24 3.94 -26.46 -14.37
N ASP A 25 3.60 -26.29 -15.65
CA ASP A 25 2.53 -25.38 -16.08
C ASP A 25 1.18 -25.69 -15.41
N THR A 26 0.83 -26.98 -15.35
CA THR A 26 -0.42 -27.42 -14.73
C THR A 26 -0.38 -27.20 -13.22
N ALA A 27 0.79 -27.39 -12.59
CA ALA A 27 1.00 -27.09 -11.19
C ALA A 27 0.75 -25.61 -10.90
N ALA A 28 1.43 -24.71 -11.63
CA ALA A 28 1.33 -23.27 -11.43
C ALA A 28 -0.09 -22.75 -11.69
N MET A 29 -0.76 -23.20 -12.76
CA MET A 29 -2.15 -22.83 -13.05
C MET A 29 -3.13 -23.30 -11.96
N SER A 30 -2.91 -24.50 -11.41
CA SER A 30 -3.73 -25.03 -10.32
C SER A 30 -3.57 -24.19 -9.06
N LEU A 31 -2.33 -23.81 -8.72
CA LEU A 31 -2.02 -22.93 -7.59
C LEU A 31 -2.58 -21.51 -7.76
N ASP A 32 -2.47 -20.92 -8.96
CA ASP A 32 -3.07 -19.61 -9.26
C ASP A 32 -4.60 -19.62 -9.05
N ARG A 33 -5.26 -20.69 -9.53
CA ARG A 33 -6.70 -20.87 -9.33
C ARG A 33 -7.06 -21.05 -7.85
N ALA A 34 -6.28 -21.81 -7.09
CA ALA A 34 -6.47 -21.97 -5.65
C ALA A 34 -6.31 -20.65 -4.90
N GLY A 35 -5.28 -19.85 -5.26
CA GLY A 35 -5.04 -18.52 -4.71
C GLY A 35 -6.27 -17.62 -4.87
N LYS A 36 -6.83 -17.56 -6.07
CA LYS A 36 -8.02 -16.76 -6.36
C LYS A 36 -9.25 -17.20 -5.57
N LEU A 37 -9.43 -18.50 -5.35
CA LEU A 37 -10.57 -19.03 -4.59
C LEU A 37 -10.47 -18.74 -3.09
N ILE A 38 -9.25 -18.69 -2.55
CA ILE A 38 -9.03 -18.47 -1.12
C ILE A 38 -8.88 -16.99 -0.75
N GLU A 39 -8.66 -16.08 -1.71
CA GLU A 39 -8.61 -14.62 -1.47
C GLU A 39 -9.72 -14.07 -0.54
N PRO A 40 -11.02 -14.36 -0.75
CA PRO A 40 -12.08 -13.85 0.12
C PRO A 40 -12.14 -14.51 1.51
N ILE A 41 -11.38 -15.59 1.73
CA ILE A 41 -11.43 -16.40 2.96
C ILE A 41 -10.16 -16.20 3.79
N ASN A 42 -8.99 -16.27 3.17
CA ASN A 42 -7.68 -16.14 3.80
C ASN A 42 -6.65 -15.55 2.83
N LEU A 43 -6.38 -14.24 3.00
CA LEU A 43 -5.41 -13.51 2.19
C LEU A 43 -3.98 -14.04 2.32
N GLU A 44 -3.57 -14.46 3.51
CA GLU A 44 -2.20 -14.96 3.74
C GLU A 44 -1.96 -16.28 2.99
N LYS A 45 -2.95 -17.16 2.98
CA LYS A 45 -2.89 -18.39 2.20
C LYS A 45 -2.86 -18.10 0.70
N ALA A 46 -3.66 -17.14 0.23
CA ALA A 46 -3.63 -16.71 -1.17
C ALA A 46 -2.25 -16.19 -1.59
N VAL A 47 -1.62 -15.35 -0.76
CA VAL A 47 -0.25 -14.86 -0.99
C VAL A 47 0.73 -16.03 -1.15
N LYS A 48 0.70 -17.01 -0.24
CA LYS A 48 1.58 -18.18 -0.30
C LYS A 48 1.39 -18.99 -1.58
N LEU A 49 0.14 -19.21 -2.00
CA LEU A 49 -0.16 -19.95 -3.24
C LEU A 49 0.34 -19.22 -4.48
N TYR A 50 0.16 -17.90 -4.56
CA TYR A 50 0.70 -17.10 -5.67
C TYR A 50 2.23 -17.07 -5.67
N GLN A 51 2.88 -17.02 -4.51
CA GLN A 51 4.35 -17.11 -4.40
C GLN A 51 4.87 -18.49 -4.83
N GLN A 52 4.19 -19.58 -4.43
CA GLN A 52 4.53 -20.93 -4.89
C GLN A 52 4.38 -21.06 -6.40
N ALA A 53 3.26 -20.58 -6.96
CA ALA A 53 3.03 -20.59 -8.40
C ALA A 53 4.05 -19.74 -9.16
N ALA A 54 4.43 -18.58 -8.62
CA ALA A 54 5.51 -17.75 -9.18
C ALA A 54 6.85 -18.50 -9.18
N SER A 55 7.19 -19.20 -8.09
CA SER A 55 8.42 -20.01 -8.00
C SER A 55 8.45 -21.16 -9.00
N VAL A 56 7.31 -21.81 -9.28
CA VAL A 56 7.24 -22.85 -10.32
C VAL A 56 7.59 -22.26 -11.68
N PHE A 57 7.03 -21.10 -12.05
CA PHE A 57 7.40 -20.46 -13.32
C PHE A 57 8.82 -19.90 -13.34
N GLU A 58 9.33 -19.41 -12.22
CA GLU A 58 10.71 -18.91 -12.09
C GLU A 58 11.73 -20.03 -12.31
N ASN A 59 11.49 -21.23 -11.77
CA ASN A 59 12.34 -22.41 -11.96
C ASN A 59 12.38 -22.89 -13.42
N GLU A 60 11.32 -22.64 -14.18
CA GLU A 60 11.22 -22.94 -15.61
C GLU A 60 11.68 -21.77 -16.51
N GLU A 61 12.34 -20.76 -15.93
CA GLU A 61 12.82 -19.53 -16.61
C GLU A 61 11.70 -18.72 -17.29
N ARG A 62 10.45 -18.91 -16.87
CA ARG A 62 9.26 -18.23 -17.40
C ARG A 62 8.99 -16.93 -16.64
N LEU A 63 9.93 -16.00 -16.72
CA LEU A 63 9.94 -14.77 -15.90
C LEU A 63 8.68 -13.91 -16.04
N ARG A 64 8.08 -13.83 -17.24
CA ARG A 64 6.85 -13.05 -17.49
C ARG A 64 5.66 -13.59 -16.68
N GLN A 65 5.50 -14.90 -16.63
CA GLN A 65 4.42 -15.54 -15.86
C GLN A 65 4.72 -15.46 -14.36
N ALA A 66 5.97 -15.66 -13.97
CA ALA A 66 6.38 -15.57 -12.57
C ALA A 66 6.13 -14.17 -11.98
N VAL A 67 6.50 -13.10 -12.70
CA VAL A 67 6.30 -11.72 -12.20
C VAL A 67 4.83 -11.31 -12.14
N GLU A 68 3.97 -11.83 -13.03
CA GLU A 68 2.53 -11.57 -12.98
C GLU A 68 1.91 -12.11 -11.68
N LEU A 69 2.27 -13.33 -11.30
CA LEU A 69 1.81 -13.96 -10.07
C LEU A 69 2.38 -13.29 -8.83
N LEU A 70 3.66 -12.91 -8.87
CA LEU A 70 4.27 -12.13 -7.81
C LEU A 70 3.56 -10.78 -7.62
N GLY A 71 3.14 -10.13 -8.72
CA GLY A 71 2.33 -8.92 -8.66
C GLY A 71 0.96 -9.11 -8.01
N LYS A 72 0.31 -10.29 -8.16
CA LYS A 72 -0.89 -10.64 -7.37
C LYS A 72 -0.54 -10.71 -5.88
N ALA A 73 0.54 -11.41 -5.51
CA ALA A 73 0.99 -11.52 -4.13
C ALA A 73 1.29 -10.15 -3.49
N SER A 74 2.03 -9.27 -4.16
CA SER A 74 2.36 -7.92 -3.68
C SER A 74 1.12 -7.07 -3.38
N ARG A 75 0.12 -7.10 -4.28
CA ARG A 75 -1.15 -6.38 -4.09
C ARG A 75 -1.92 -6.91 -2.88
N LEU A 76 -1.95 -8.22 -2.69
CA LEU A 76 -2.56 -8.83 -1.51
C LEU A 76 -1.82 -8.49 -0.21
N LEU A 77 -0.49 -8.43 -0.23
CA LEU A 77 0.32 -8.02 0.92
C LEU A 77 0.01 -6.57 1.33
N VAL A 78 -0.13 -5.65 0.35
CA VAL A 78 -0.58 -4.28 0.60
C VAL A 78 -1.99 -4.25 1.18
N ARG A 79 -2.91 -5.02 0.60
CA ARG A 79 -4.30 -5.14 1.11
C ARG A 79 -4.34 -5.65 2.55
N ALA A 80 -3.48 -6.59 2.89
CA ALA A 80 -3.33 -7.16 4.23
C ALA A 80 -2.51 -6.26 5.20
N ARG A 81 -2.06 -5.08 4.75
CA ARG A 81 -1.21 -4.15 5.52
C ARG A 81 0.13 -4.74 5.99
N ARG A 82 0.62 -5.80 5.34
CA ARG A 82 1.94 -6.41 5.57
C ARG A 82 2.99 -5.68 4.72
N LEU A 83 3.23 -4.42 5.06
CA LEU A 83 3.98 -3.48 4.22
C LEU A 83 5.48 -3.84 4.07
N ASP A 84 6.09 -4.43 5.10
CA ASP A 84 7.50 -4.87 5.02
C ASP A 84 7.68 -5.95 3.95
N GLU A 85 6.80 -6.96 3.95
CA GLU A 85 6.80 -8.03 2.95
C GLU A 85 6.39 -7.53 1.57
N ALA A 86 5.44 -6.59 1.51
CA ALA A 86 5.07 -5.95 0.25
C ALA A 86 6.27 -5.23 -0.39
N ALA A 87 7.08 -4.51 0.39
CA ALA A 87 8.26 -3.81 -0.13
C ALA A 87 9.27 -4.80 -0.75
N VAL A 88 9.53 -5.93 -0.08
CA VAL A 88 10.41 -6.99 -0.59
C VAL A 88 9.83 -7.61 -1.87
N SER A 89 8.54 -7.93 -1.87
CA SER A 89 7.84 -8.53 -3.02
C SER A 89 7.88 -7.61 -4.26
N ILE A 90 7.61 -6.31 -4.08
CA ILE A 90 7.64 -5.32 -5.16
C ILE A 90 9.07 -5.08 -5.65
N GLN A 91 10.09 -5.11 -4.78
CA GLN A 91 11.48 -5.02 -5.21
C GLN A 91 11.87 -6.20 -6.11
N LYS A 92 11.43 -7.42 -5.75
CA LYS A 92 11.63 -8.60 -6.60
C LYS A 92 10.90 -8.43 -7.95
N GLU A 93 9.67 -7.93 -7.98
CA GLU A 93 8.99 -7.60 -9.24
C GLU A 93 9.78 -6.59 -10.08
N LYS A 94 10.28 -5.50 -9.48
CA LYS A 94 11.05 -4.47 -10.20
C LYS A 94 12.31 -5.06 -10.84
N ASN A 95 13.00 -5.95 -10.12
CA ASN A 95 14.20 -6.61 -10.64
C ASN A 95 13.85 -7.53 -11.83
N MET A 96 12.79 -8.32 -11.74
CA MET A 96 12.34 -9.20 -12.83
C MET A 96 11.90 -8.41 -14.06
N TYR A 97 11.15 -7.31 -13.87
CA TYR A 97 10.77 -6.44 -15.00
C TYR A 97 11.97 -5.74 -15.63
N LYS A 98 12.99 -5.40 -14.84
CA LYS A 98 14.26 -4.85 -15.35
C LYS A 98 15.00 -5.88 -16.20
N GLU A 99 15.02 -7.14 -15.78
CA GLU A 99 15.65 -8.24 -16.52
C GLU A 99 14.95 -8.54 -17.85
N ILE A 100 13.61 -8.44 -17.89
CA ILE A 100 12.81 -8.59 -19.12
C ILE A 100 12.78 -7.28 -19.95
N GLU A 101 13.51 -6.23 -19.51
CA GLU A 101 13.58 -4.91 -20.14
C GLU A 101 12.22 -4.19 -20.30
N ASN A 102 11.26 -4.52 -19.44
CA ASN A 102 9.97 -3.83 -19.38
C ASN A 102 10.06 -2.60 -18.48
N TYR A 103 10.85 -1.61 -18.92
CA TYR A 103 11.14 -0.38 -18.17
C TYR A 103 9.90 0.44 -17.76
N PRO A 104 8.87 0.63 -18.62
CA PRO A 104 7.67 1.37 -18.21
C PRO A 104 6.99 0.76 -16.99
N THR A 105 7.00 -0.58 -16.87
CA THR A 105 6.42 -1.25 -15.71
C THR A 105 7.30 -1.09 -14.48
N CYS A 106 8.63 -1.04 -14.61
CA CYS A 106 9.54 -0.72 -13.50
C CYS A 106 9.24 0.65 -12.87
N PHE A 107 8.83 1.64 -13.67
CA PHE A 107 8.47 2.97 -13.16
C PHE A 107 7.22 2.87 -12.25
N LYS A 108 6.20 2.13 -12.71
CA LYS A 108 5.00 1.84 -11.90
C LYS A 108 5.33 1.07 -10.63
N LYS A 109 6.29 0.13 -10.67
CA LYS A 109 6.76 -0.55 -9.46
C LYS A 109 7.48 0.39 -8.51
N THR A 110 8.26 1.35 -9.00
CA THR A 110 8.89 2.39 -8.17
C THR A 110 7.85 3.22 -7.44
N ILE A 111 6.75 3.61 -8.12
CA ILE A 111 5.62 4.29 -7.48
C ILE A 111 5.04 3.45 -6.34
N ALA A 112 4.77 2.17 -6.58
CA ALA A 112 4.26 1.26 -5.56
C ALA A 112 5.22 1.13 -4.36
N GLN A 113 6.53 1.04 -4.59
CA GLN A 113 7.54 1.00 -3.51
C GLN A 113 7.51 2.26 -2.67
N VAL A 114 7.54 3.44 -3.29
CA VAL A 114 7.51 4.73 -2.59
C VAL A 114 6.25 4.82 -1.73
N LEU A 115 5.08 4.50 -2.27
CA LEU A 115 3.83 4.49 -1.49
C LEU A 115 3.91 3.55 -0.28
N VAL A 116 4.47 2.36 -0.44
CA VAL A 116 4.64 1.40 0.67
C VAL A 116 5.59 1.95 1.73
N HIS A 117 6.73 2.53 1.35
CA HIS A 117 7.70 3.09 2.29
C HIS A 117 7.18 4.33 3.03
N LEU A 118 6.46 5.22 2.34
CA LEU A 118 5.84 6.38 2.98
C LEU A 118 4.74 5.96 3.98
N HIS A 119 3.97 4.91 3.70
CA HIS A 119 3.03 4.33 4.69
C HIS A 119 3.71 3.64 5.87
N ARG A 120 4.98 3.22 5.72
CA ARG A 120 5.83 2.74 6.82
C ARG A 120 6.48 3.89 7.60
N ASN A 121 6.23 5.15 7.21
CA ASN A 121 6.91 6.35 7.70
C ASN A 121 8.44 6.28 7.52
N ASP A 122 8.91 5.56 6.50
CA ASP A 122 10.32 5.40 6.17
C ASP A 122 10.64 6.23 4.93
N PHE A 123 10.80 7.54 5.14
CA PHE A 123 11.12 8.49 4.07
C PHE A 123 12.47 8.17 3.40
N VAL A 124 13.46 7.75 4.19
CA VAL A 124 14.81 7.45 3.69
C VAL A 124 14.76 6.28 2.70
N ALA A 125 14.01 5.22 3.00
CA ALA A 125 13.83 4.13 2.06
C ALA A 125 13.02 4.55 0.81
N ALA A 126 12.00 5.40 0.98
CA ALA A 126 11.22 5.93 -0.14
C ALA A 126 12.09 6.73 -1.12
N ASP A 127 12.89 7.68 -0.61
CA ASP A 127 13.84 8.46 -1.41
C ASP A 127 14.90 7.58 -2.10
N LYS A 128 15.42 6.60 -1.36
CA LYS A 128 16.36 5.62 -1.91
C LYS A 128 15.77 4.85 -3.09
N CYS A 129 14.50 4.44 -3.03
CA CYS A 129 13.84 3.74 -4.14
C CYS A 129 13.81 4.58 -5.43
N VAL A 130 13.53 5.89 -5.33
CA VAL A 130 13.56 6.80 -6.49
C VAL A 130 14.98 6.94 -7.02
N ARG A 131 15.95 7.15 -6.12
CA ARG A 131 17.35 7.34 -6.48
C ARG A 131 17.94 6.15 -7.23
N GLU A 132 17.67 4.93 -6.77
CA GLU A 132 18.11 3.71 -7.45
C GLU A 132 17.47 3.57 -8.84
N SER A 133 16.23 4.04 -8.99
CA SER A 133 15.49 3.98 -10.26
C SER A 133 16.01 4.95 -11.32
N TYR A 134 16.81 5.98 -11.00
CA TYR A 134 17.48 6.81 -12.01
C TYR A 134 18.42 6.03 -12.94
N SER A 135 18.90 4.86 -12.49
CA SER A 135 19.71 3.96 -13.33
C SER A 135 18.89 3.18 -14.36
N ILE A 136 17.56 3.24 -14.30
CA ILE A 136 16.67 2.52 -15.22
C ILE A 136 16.47 3.38 -16.48
N PRO A 137 16.69 2.81 -17.69
CA PRO A 137 16.51 3.54 -18.94
C PRO A 137 15.15 4.23 -19.04
N GLY A 138 15.16 5.54 -19.30
CA GLY A 138 13.96 6.35 -19.49
C GLY A 138 13.28 6.86 -18.21
N PHE A 139 13.71 6.44 -17.01
CA PHE A 139 13.05 6.84 -15.77
C PHE A 139 13.15 8.35 -15.51
N SER A 140 14.34 8.94 -15.60
CA SER A 140 14.56 10.35 -15.23
C SER A 140 13.76 11.36 -16.08
N GLY A 141 13.37 10.99 -17.30
CA GLY A 141 12.54 11.82 -18.18
C GLY A 141 11.06 11.47 -18.17
N SER A 142 10.64 10.53 -17.31
CA SER A 142 9.26 10.05 -17.26
C SER A 142 8.39 10.92 -16.36
N GLU A 143 7.08 10.96 -16.65
CA GLU A 143 6.07 11.57 -15.77
C GLU A 143 6.05 10.89 -14.39
N ASP A 144 6.39 9.59 -14.33
CA ASP A 144 6.47 8.83 -13.08
C ASP A 144 7.55 9.40 -12.14
N CYS A 145 8.72 9.73 -12.67
CA CYS A 145 9.81 10.32 -11.89
C CYS A 145 9.44 11.70 -11.36
N ILE A 146 8.90 12.57 -12.22
CA ILE A 146 8.48 13.92 -11.84
C ILE A 146 7.42 13.87 -10.74
N ALA A 147 6.43 12.99 -10.88
CA ALA A 147 5.38 12.84 -9.89
C ALA A 147 5.92 12.29 -8.56
N LEU A 148 6.90 11.37 -8.58
CA LEU A 148 7.53 10.85 -7.37
C LEU A 148 8.40 11.91 -6.66
N GLU A 149 9.13 12.73 -7.40
CA GLU A 149 9.90 13.84 -6.84
C GLU A 149 8.98 14.87 -6.18
N GLN A 150 7.88 15.22 -6.83
CA GLN A 150 6.85 16.10 -6.24
C GLN A 150 6.20 15.48 -5.00
N LEU A 151 5.94 14.17 -5.01
CA LEU A 151 5.39 13.46 -3.86
C LEU A 151 6.34 13.48 -2.66
N LEU A 152 7.62 13.15 -2.88
CA LEU A 152 8.64 13.14 -1.83
C LEU A 152 8.89 14.55 -1.28
N GLN A 153 8.96 15.55 -2.16
CA GLN A 153 9.10 16.95 -1.76
C GLN A 153 7.95 17.40 -0.86
N GLY A 154 6.69 17.16 -1.27
CA GLY A 154 5.52 17.51 -0.47
C GLY A 154 5.49 16.77 0.87
N TYR A 155 5.91 15.50 0.87
CA TYR A 155 5.98 14.71 2.11
C TYR A 155 7.03 15.24 3.09
N ASP A 156 8.23 15.60 2.61
CA ASP A 156 9.32 16.18 3.40
C ASP A 156 8.96 17.55 3.98
N GLN A 157 8.32 18.39 3.16
CA GLN A 157 7.86 19.73 3.55
C GLN A 157 6.58 19.73 4.39
N GLN A 158 5.98 18.56 4.62
CA GLN A 158 4.68 18.41 5.29
C GLN A 158 3.54 19.18 4.58
N ASP A 159 3.62 19.32 3.27
CA ASP A 159 2.57 19.92 2.43
C ASP A 159 1.50 18.87 2.08
N GLU A 160 0.42 18.89 2.86
CA GLU A 160 -0.70 17.95 2.67
C GLU A 160 -1.43 18.17 1.34
N ASP A 161 -1.53 19.41 0.86
CA ASP A 161 -2.22 19.75 -0.38
C ASP A 161 -1.44 19.26 -1.61
N GLN A 162 -0.12 19.42 -1.59
CA GLN A 162 0.76 18.89 -2.65
C GLN A 162 0.68 17.35 -2.70
N VAL A 163 0.82 16.67 -1.56
CA VAL A 163 0.73 15.21 -1.49
C VAL A 163 -0.65 14.74 -1.96
N PHE A 164 -1.72 15.38 -1.52
CA PHE A 164 -3.08 15.05 -1.93
C PHE A 164 -3.28 15.23 -3.43
N SER A 165 -2.78 16.32 -4.02
CA SER A 165 -2.86 16.60 -5.45
C SER A 165 -2.17 15.51 -6.28
N VAL A 166 -0.93 15.16 -5.92
CA VAL A 166 -0.15 14.14 -6.63
C VAL A 166 -0.82 12.76 -6.51
N CYS A 167 -1.23 12.34 -5.32
CA CYS A 167 -1.94 11.09 -5.10
C CYS A 167 -3.31 11.02 -5.80
N ASN A 168 -3.90 12.17 -6.16
CA ASN A 168 -5.15 12.25 -6.93
C ASN A 168 -4.96 12.37 -8.45
N SER A 169 -3.72 12.44 -8.93
CA SER A 169 -3.45 12.50 -10.37
C SER A 169 -3.86 11.19 -11.07
N PRO A 170 -4.13 11.22 -12.39
CA PRO A 170 -4.43 10.02 -13.18
C PRO A 170 -3.36 8.93 -13.04
N LEU A 171 -2.09 9.35 -12.90
CA LEU A 171 -0.94 8.47 -12.77
C LEU A 171 -1.02 7.56 -11.53
N PHE A 172 -1.54 8.06 -10.41
CA PHE A 172 -1.76 7.27 -9.19
C PHE A 172 -3.13 6.58 -9.16
N LYS A 173 -4.17 7.23 -9.70
CA LYS A 173 -5.55 6.68 -9.71
C LYS A 173 -5.73 5.46 -10.59
N TYR A 174 -4.97 5.37 -11.70
CA TYR A 174 -5.03 4.22 -12.61
C TYR A 174 -4.04 3.11 -12.26
N MET A 175 -3.34 3.21 -11.12
CA MET A 175 -2.61 2.07 -10.55
C MET A 175 -3.60 0.95 -10.16
N ASP A 176 -3.08 -0.26 -9.94
CA ASP A 176 -3.88 -1.34 -9.36
C ASP A 176 -4.61 -0.86 -8.09
N ASN A 177 -5.84 -1.32 -7.90
CA ASN A 177 -6.75 -0.82 -6.86
C ASN A 177 -6.14 -0.74 -5.46
N ASP A 178 -5.32 -1.73 -5.07
CA ASP A 178 -4.68 -1.76 -3.75
C ASP A 178 -3.65 -0.62 -3.59
N TYR A 179 -2.88 -0.30 -4.64
CA TYR A 179 -1.94 0.82 -4.64
C TYR A 179 -2.65 2.17 -4.77
N ALA A 180 -3.69 2.28 -5.59
CA ALA A 180 -4.48 3.50 -5.72
C ALA A 180 -5.15 3.88 -4.38
N LYS A 181 -5.71 2.91 -3.66
CA LYS A 181 -6.25 3.10 -2.30
C LYS A 181 -5.15 3.46 -1.31
N LEU A 182 -3.96 2.87 -1.44
CA LEU A 182 -2.80 3.22 -0.61
C LEU A 182 -2.41 4.70 -0.83
N ALA A 183 -2.32 5.15 -2.07
CA ALA A 183 -2.04 6.56 -2.40
C ALA A 183 -3.08 7.51 -1.80
N LEU A 184 -4.38 7.25 -1.99
CA LEU A 184 -5.45 8.13 -1.48
C LEU A 184 -5.51 8.20 0.06
N SER A 185 -4.99 7.19 0.75
CA SER A 185 -4.93 7.15 2.22
C SER A 185 -3.62 7.69 2.80
N LEU A 186 -2.67 8.13 1.96
CA LEU A 186 -1.41 8.70 2.41
C LEU A 186 -1.64 10.05 3.12
N ARG A 187 -0.88 10.30 4.19
CA ARG A 187 -0.88 11.55 4.95
C ARG A 187 0.55 11.95 5.28
N VAL A 188 0.80 13.25 5.42
CA VAL A 188 2.11 13.78 5.80
C VAL A 188 2.40 13.53 7.28
N PRO A 189 3.66 13.28 7.67
CA PRO A 189 4.05 13.15 9.07
C PRO A 189 3.73 14.46 9.80
N GLY A 190 2.97 14.39 10.90
CA GLY A 190 2.57 15.60 11.66
C GLY A 190 1.29 16.28 11.17
N GLY A 191 0.71 15.87 10.03
CA GLY A 191 -0.61 16.30 9.53
C GLY A 191 -1.80 15.73 10.32
N GLY A 192 -1.59 15.35 11.57
CA GLY A 192 -2.68 15.03 12.48
C GLY A 192 -3.48 16.30 12.68
N SER A 193 -4.70 16.34 12.13
CA SER A 193 -5.72 17.34 12.48
C SER A 193 -5.57 17.72 13.95
N LYS A 194 -5.07 18.93 14.21
CA LYS A 194 -5.19 19.55 15.51
C LYS A 194 -6.70 19.51 15.78
N LYS A 195 -7.16 18.59 16.62
CA LYS A 195 -8.45 18.75 17.29
C LYS A 195 -8.39 20.16 17.82
N LYS A 196 -9.19 21.06 17.24
CA LYS A 196 -9.43 22.37 17.83
C LYS A 196 -9.99 22.04 19.21
N SER A 197 -9.12 22.09 20.22
CA SER A 197 -9.55 22.23 21.60
C SER A 197 -10.55 23.39 21.58
N PRO A 198 -11.75 23.24 22.14
CA PRO A 198 -12.69 24.34 22.20
C PRO A 198 -11.98 25.47 22.94
N VAL A 199 -11.73 26.56 22.23
CA VAL A 199 -11.22 27.79 22.81
C VAL A 199 -12.33 28.28 23.74
N THR A 200 -12.18 28.02 25.03
CA THR A 200 -12.89 28.76 26.08
C THR A 200 -12.57 30.24 25.88
N PRO A 201 -13.57 31.11 25.63
CA PRO A 201 -13.33 32.53 25.55
C PRO A 201 -12.87 33.03 26.92
N GLN A 202 -11.61 33.44 27.01
CA GLN A 202 -11.11 34.25 28.11
C GLN A 202 -11.65 35.67 27.91
N ALA A 203 -12.67 36.04 28.68
CA ALA A 203 -13.13 37.42 28.78
C ALA A 203 -12.13 38.22 29.61
N GLY A 204 -11.47 39.17 28.97
CA GLY A 204 -10.60 40.16 29.62
C GLY A 204 -11.42 41.30 30.24
N ALA A 205 -11.21 41.48 31.55
CA ALA A 205 -11.17 42.71 32.34
C ALA A 205 -12.02 43.95 31.96
N GLY A 206 -12.81 44.41 32.94
CA GLY A 206 -12.98 45.84 33.23
C GLY A 206 -14.41 46.28 33.58
N GLY A 207 -14.69 46.55 34.86
CA GLY A 207 -15.93 47.22 35.26
C GLY A 207 -16.24 47.19 36.76
N SER A 208 -15.73 48.19 37.48
CA SER A 208 -16.32 48.89 38.65
C SER A 208 -17.24 48.15 39.64
N ARG A 209 -16.75 48.10 40.89
CA ARG A 209 -17.46 48.01 42.17
C ARG A 209 -18.55 49.11 42.32
N VAL A 210 -19.70 48.77 42.90
CA VAL A 210 -20.39 49.39 44.07
C VAL A 210 -21.84 48.82 44.18
N GLU A 211 -22.12 48.29 45.37
CA GLU A 211 -23.36 48.23 46.20
C GLU A 211 -24.75 48.27 45.55
N GLU A 212 -25.64 47.34 45.93
CA GLU A 212 -26.78 47.58 46.85
C GLU A 212 -27.61 46.28 47.08
N GLU A 213 -27.95 46.07 48.38
CA GLU A 213 -29.16 45.50 49.01
C GLU A 213 -29.85 44.26 48.40
N GLU A 214 -29.86 43.11 49.10
CA GLU A 214 -30.90 42.63 50.06
C GLU A 214 -32.16 42.04 49.40
N ASP A 215 -32.90 41.25 50.18
CA ASP A 215 -34.11 40.47 49.87
C ASP A 215 -33.88 39.06 49.27
N GLU A 216 -33.79 37.99 50.07
CA GLU A 216 -34.81 37.38 50.95
C GLU A 216 -35.86 36.54 50.18
N TYR A 217 -35.98 35.26 50.59
CA TYR A 217 -37.07 34.31 50.32
C TYR A 217 -37.28 33.84 48.87
N SER A 218 -37.35 32.54 48.56
CA SER A 218 -38.13 31.53 49.29
C SER A 218 -37.82 30.14 48.73
N GLY A 219 -37.60 29.19 49.64
CA GLY A 219 -37.72 27.77 49.34
C GLY A 219 -39.18 27.37 49.17
N GLY A 220 -39.39 26.27 48.46
CA GLY A 220 -40.72 25.66 48.33
C GLY A 220 -40.67 24.44 47.43
N LEU A 221 -40.37 23.30 48.03
CA LEU A 221 -40.63 21.99 47.44
C LEU A 221 -42.13 21.83 47.14
N CYS A 222 -42.43 21.29 45.96
CA CYS A 222 -43.42 20.23 45.74
C CYS A 222 -43.08 19.54 44.41
#